data_AF-A0A6S6UE29-F1
#
_entry.id   AF-A0A6S6UE29-F1
#
_cell.length_a   1.000
_cell.length_b   1.000
_cell.length_c   1.000
_cell.angle_alpha   90.00
_cell.angle_beta   90.00
_cell.angle_gamma   90.00
#
_symmetry.space_group_name_H-M   'P 1'
#
loop_
_entity.id
_entity.type
_entity.pdbx_description
1 polymer ?
#
loop_
_entity_poly.entity_id
_entity_poly.type
_entity_poly.pdbx_seq_one_letter_code
_entity_poly.pdbx_strand_id
1 'polypeptide(L)'
;MMRIRPVGKCQHSKNKGFSLIEVMFALFLIVMVIGVATEVAGNSVRNATSLKESTFARWVGFNQLDMYKIEVAQGARVVGVGIDEGEAEMGNMQWRWVREVGGSNSADLLEMKVSVYREADSRDDDPVITVKGYIASPDI
;
A
#
# COMPACT_ATOMS: atom_id res chain seq x y z
N MET A 1 -46.99 -78.42 -0.03
CA MET A 1 -46.75 -77.56 -1.21
C MET A 1 -45.66 -76.56 -0.84
N MET A 2 -44.43 -76.76 -1.32
CA MET A 2 -43.23 -76.07 -0.84
C MET A 2 -42.81 -74.99 -1.85
N ARG A 3 -42.84 -73.71 -1.45
CA ARG A 3 -42.35 -72.59 -2.27
C ARG A 3 -40.89 -72.31 -1.94
N ILE A 4 -40.01 -72.48 -2.93
CA ILE A 4 -38.59 -72.14 -2.84
C ILE A 4 -38.44 -70.63 -3.07
N ARG A 5 -37.76 -69.91 -2.16
CA ARG A 5 -37.43 -68.48 -2.33
C ARG A 5 -36.16 -68.34 -3.17
N PRO A 6 -36.07 -67.36 -4.09
CA PRO A 6 -34.85 -67.12 -4.85
C PRO A 6 -33.76 -66.48 -3.97
N VAL A 7 -32.53 -66.96 -4.14
CA VAL A 7 -31.32 -66.43 -3.50
C VAL A 7 -31.00 -65.05 -4.08
N GLY A 8 -30.85 -64.05 -3.21
CA GLY A 8 -30.48 -62.68 -3.59
C GLY A 8 -29.10 -62.64 -4.25
N LYS A 9 -28.99 -61.88 -5.35
CA LYS A 9 -27.72 -61.68 -6.06
C LYS A 9 -26.73 -60.94 -5.14
N CYS A 10 -25.59 -61.57 -4.85
CA CYS A 10 -24.44 -60.88 -4.25
C CYS A 10 -23.97 -59.77 -5.21
N GLN A 11 -24.17 -58.51 -4.84
CA GLN A 11 -23.60 -57.38 -5.57
C GLN A 11 -22.09 -57.39 -5.35
N HIS A 12 -21.34 -57.74 -6.39
CA HIS A 12 -19.89 -57.64 -6.35
C HIS A 12 -19.52 -56.14 -6.41
N SER A 13 -19.09 -55.59 -5.28
CA SER A 13 -18.41 -54.30 -5.23
C SER A 13 -17.19 -54.37 -6.16
N LYS A 14 -17.26 -53.68 -7.30
CA LYS A 14 -16.08 -53.43 -8.12
C LYS A 14 -15.24 -52.41 -7.37
N ASN A 15 -14.19 -52.87 -6.69
CA ASN A 15 -13.13 -51.99 -6.21
C ASN A 15 -12.54 -51.26 -7.43
N LYS A 16 -12.95 -50.01 -7.62
CA LYS A 16 -12.36 -49.10 -8.60
C LYS A 16 -11.10 -48.54 -7.95
N GLY A 17 -9.95 -49.10 -8.30
CA GLY A 17 -8.66 -48.48 -7.98
C GLY A 17 -8.50 -47.14 -8.70
N PHE A 18 -7.63 -46.29 -8.18
CA PHE A 18 -7.31 -45.00 -8.80
C PHE A 18 -6.63 -45.20 -10.17
N SER A 19 -7.05 -44.43 -11.15
CA SER A 19 -6.38 -44.40 -12.46
C SER A 19 -5.12 -43.53 -12.40
N LEU A 20 -4.10 -43.87 -13.20
CA LEU A 20 -2.88 -43.06 -13.33
C LEU A 20 -3.21 -41.60 -13.67
N ILE A 21 -4.15 -41.38 -14.60
CA ILE A 21 -4.55 -40.04 -15.03
C ILE A 21 -5.22 -39.24 -13.90
N GLU A 22 -5.92 -39.91 -12.99
CA GLU A 22 -6.61 -39.27 -11.88
C GLU A 22 -5.62 -38.74 -10.85
N VAL A 23 -4.59 -39.53 -10.53
CA VAL A 23 -3.51 -39.08 -9.64
C VAL A 23 -2.72 -37.94 -10.27
N MET A 24 -2.41 -38.03 -11.58
CA MET A 24 -1.73 -36.94 -12.29
C MET A 24 -2.57 -35.65 -12.29
N PHE A 25 -3.87 -35.76 -12.53
CA PHE A 25 -4.76 -34.60 -12.53
C PHE A 25 -4.93 -34.02 -11.12
N ALA A 26 -5.03 -34.87 -10.09
CA ALA A 26 -5.08 -34.44 -8.69
C ALA A 26 -3.82 -33.65 -8.30
N LEU A 27 -2.63 -34.16 -8.67
CA LEU A 27 -1.37 -33.46 -8.44
C LEU A 27 -1.31 -32.14 -9.20
N PHE A 28 -1.73 -32.11 -10.47
CA PHE A 28 -1.80 -30.89 -11.26
C PHE A 28 -2.67 -29.82 -10.58
N LEU A 29 -3.87 -30.19 -10.13
CA LEU A 29 -4.76 -29.27 -9.41
C LEU A 29 -4.15 -28.78 -8.10
N ILE A 30 -3.51 -29.66 -7.33
CA ILE A 30 -2.85 -29.27 -6.07
C ILE A 30 -1.78 -28.20 -6.35
N VAL A 31 -0.92 -28.42 -7.34
CA VAL A 31 0.13 -27.46 -7.71
C VAL A 31 -0.49 -26.13 -8.15
N MET A 32 -1.57 -26.17 -8.93
CA MET A 32 -2.29 -24.97 -9.35
C MET A 32 -2.84 -24.18 -8.16
N VAL A 33 -3.49 -24.86 -7.22
CA VAL A 33 -4.06 -24.24 -6.00
C VAL A 33 -2.96 -23.61 -5.14
N ILE A 34 -1.84 -24.31 -4.95
CA ILE A 34 -0.69 -23.79 -4.18
C ILE A 34 -0.09 -22.56 -4.86
N GLY A 35 0.03 -22.58 -6.19
CA GLY A 35 0.53 -21.44 -6.97
C GLY A 35 -0.33 -20.21 -6.76
N VAL A 36 -1.65 -20.35 -6.92
CA VAL A 36 -2.60 -19.25 -6.70
C VAL A 36 -2.57 -18.77 -5.25
N ALA A 37 -2.57 -19.69 -4.27
CA ALA A 37 -2.52 -19.32 -2.86
C ALA A 37 -1.26 -18.52 -2.50
N THR A 38 -0.12 -18.90 -3.08
CA THR A 38 1.17 -18.20 -2.90
C THR A 38 1.14 -16.81 -3.53
N GLU A 39 0.56 -16.67 -4.72
CA GLU A 39 0.38 -15.36 -5.37
C GLU A 39 -0.49 -14.43 -4.53
N VAL A 40 -1.63 -14.93 -4.02
CA VAL A 40 -2.54 -14.16 -3.17
C VAL A 40 -1.85 -13.72 -1.88
N ALA A 41 -1.12 -14.62 -1.22
CA ALA A 41 -0.34 -14.28 -0.04
C ALA A 41 0.73 -13.21 -0.35
N GLY A 42 1.44 -13.36 -1.47
CA GLY A 42 2.42 -12.38 -1.94
C GLY A 42 1.81 -11.00 -2.22
N ASN A 43 0.63 -10.95 -2.85
CA ASN A 43 -0.11 -9.70 -3.07
C ASN A 43 -0.50 -9.03 -1.75
N SER A 44 -0.96 -9.80 -0.76
CA SER A 44 -1.30 -9.26 0.56
C SER A 44 -0.10 -8.59 1.24
N VAL A 45 1.08 -9.20 1.16
CA VAL A 45 2.32 -8.64 1.74
C VAL A 45 2.74 -7.35 1.01
N ARG A 46 2.66 -7.34 -0.33
CA ARG A 46 2.95 -6.13 -1.12
C ARG A 46 2.02 -4.98 -0.77
N ASN A 47 0.73 -5.25 -0.65
CA ASN A 47 -0.27 -4.25 -0.27
C ASN A 47 -0.01 -3.68 1.12
N ALA A 48 0.27 -4.55 2.10
CA ALA A 48 0.59 -4.11 3.46
C ALA A 48 1.87 -3.26 3.50
N THR A 49 2.88 -3.61 2.71
CA THR A 49 4.13 -2.85 2.60
C THR A 49 3.89 -1.46 2.00
N SER A 50 3.11 -1.38 0.92
CA SER A 50 2.76 -0.10 0.28
C SER A 50 1.99 0.82 1.23
N LEU A 51 1.00 0.30 1.97
CA LEU A 51 0.26 1.07 2.97
C LEU A 51 1.16 1.59 4.11
N LYS A 52 2.10 0.75 4.57
CA LYS A 52 3.10 1.14 5.58
C LYS A 52 3.98 2.27 5.06
N GLU A 53 4.46 2.18 3.83
CA GLU A 53 5.29 3.21 3.18
C GLU A 53 4.52 4.53 3.03
N SER A 54 3.26 4.50 2.58
CA SER A 54 2.41 5.68 2.53
C SER A 54 2.19 6.32 3.90
N THR A 55 2.16 5.52 4.97
CA THR A 55 2.04 6.02 6.35
C THR A 55 3.30 6.76 6.78
N PHE A 56 4.49 6.19 6.53
CA PHE A 56 5.75 6.86 6.83
C PHE A 56 5.94 8.14 6.00
N ALA A 57 5.68 8.08 4.70
CA ALA A 57 5.73 9.27 3.83
C ALA A 57 4.77 10.37 4.33
N ARG A 58 3.58 9.99 4.79
CA ARG A 58 2.61 10.93 5.38
C ARG A 58 3.13 11.57 6.66
N TRP A 59 3.75 10.80 7.55
CA TRP A 59 4.36 11.34 8.77
C TRP A 59 5.55 12.26 8.48
N VAL A 60 6.38 11.95 7.49
CA VAL A 60 7.42 12.87 6.99
C VAL A 60 6.78 14.18 6.52
N GLY A 61 5.71 14.09 5.71
CA GLY A 61 4.98 15.26 5.24
C GLY A 61 4.41 16.12 6.36
N PHE A 62 3.79 15.50 7.39
CA PHE A 62 3.28 16.22 8.55
C PHE A 62 4.37 16.84 9.41
N ASN A 63 5.44 16.09 9.71
CA ASN A 63 6.58 16.63 10.44
C ASN A 63 7.11 17.88 9.73
N GLN A 64 7.24 17.80 8.41
CA GLN A 64 7.79 18.91 7.67
C GLN A 64 6.85 20.12 7.63
N LEU A 65 5.53 19.89 7.53
CA LEU A 65 4.49 20.90 7.63
C LEU A 65 4.56 21.62 9.00
N ASP A 66 4.65 20.84 10.08
CA ASP A 66 4.63 21.34 11.45
C ASP A 66 5.94 22.06 11.81
N MET A 67 7.09 21.56 11.37
CA MET A 67 8.37 22.25 11.51
C MET A 67 8.32 23.67 10.94
N TYR A 68 7.79 23.82 9.72
CA TYR A 68 7.67 25.15 9.10
C TYR A 68 6.73 26.06 9.90
N LYS A 69 5.59 25.54 10.36
CA LYS A 69 4.66 26.32 11.20
C LYS A 69 5.31 26.77 12.52
N ILE A 70 6.11 25.90 13.14
CA ILE A 70 6.82 26.21 14.38
C ILE A 70 7.89 27.29 14.13
N GLU A 71 8.68 27.16 13.06
CA GLU A 71 9.69 28.16 12.67
C GLU A 71 9.06 29.54 12.44
N VAL A 72 7.90 29.58 11.78
CA VAL A 72 7.11 30.80 11.58
C VAL A 72 6.61 31.35 12.92
N ALA A 73 5.99 30.52 13.76
CA ALA A 73 5.43 30.95 15.03
C ALA A 73 6.50 31.50 16.00
N GLN A 74 7.73 31.00 15.91
CA GLN A 74 8.87 31.46 16.69
C GLN A 74 9.58 32.68 16.09
N GLY A 75 9.14 33.16 14.91
CA GLY A 75 9.78 34.26 14.19
C GLY A 75 11.15 33.91 13.59
N ALA A 76 11.53 32.62 13.58
CA ALA A 76 12.77 32.14 12.99
C ALA A 76 12.72 32.11 11.45
N ARG A 77 11.50 32.10 10.88
CA ARG A 77 11.26 32.12 9.43
C ARG A 77 10.18 33.14 9.08
N VAL A 78 10.46 33.97 8.08
CA VAL A 78 9.45 34.86 7.50
C VAL A 78 8.53 34.03 6.61
N VAL A 79 7.22 34.20 6.79
CA VAL A 79 6.23 33.58 5.92
C VAL A 79 6.38 34.15 4.51
N GLY A 80 6.56 33.29 3.52
CA GLY A 80 6.78 33.72 2.15
C GLY A 80 6.51 32.61 1.16
N VAL A 81 6.15 33.01 -0.07
CA VAL A 81 5.98 32.11 -1.21
C VAL A 81 7.35 31.57 -1.62
N GLY A 82 7.43 30.28 -1.89
CA GLY A 82 8.68 29.65 -2.30
C GLY A 82 8.61 28.14 -2.35
N ILE A 83 9.68 27.56 -2.90
CA ILE A 83 9.90 26.11 -2.96
C ILE A 83 11.14 25.80 -2.14
N ASP A 84 11.04 24.77 -1.31
CA ASP A 84 12.12 24.25 -0.48
C ASP A 84 12.14 22.73 -0.60
N GLU A 85 13.31 22.12 -0.63
CA GLU A 85 13.44 20.66 -0.75
C GLU A 85 14.52 20.14 0.18
N GLY A 86 14.40 18.87 0.55
CA GLY A 86 15.38 18.22 1.40
C GLY A 86 15.11 16.74 1.55
N GLU A 87 15.84 16.15 2.49
CA GLU A 87 15.75 14.74 2.79
C GLU A 87 15.31 14.54 4.25
N ALA A 88 14.65 13.41 4.50
CA ALA A 88 14.24 13.00 5.83
C ALA A 88 14.28 11.48 5.93
N GLU A 89 14.76 10.96 7.07
CA GLU A 89 14.76 9.53 7.32
C GLU A 89 13.56 9.14 8.18
N MET A 90 12.80 8.13 7.74
CA MET A 90 11.72 7.56 8.54
C MET A 90 11.44 6.10 8.17
N GLY A 91 11.36 5.25 9.19
CA GLY A 91 11.09 3.82 9.00
C GLY A 91 12.26 3.09 8.34
N ASN A 92 13.50 3.52 8.62
CA ASN A 92 14.74 3.00 8.00
C ASN A 92 14.74 3.14 6.47
N MET A 93 14.15 4.23 5.98
CA MET A 93 14.08 4.62 4.58
C MET A 93 14.34 6.12 4.48
N GLN A 94 15.06 6.54 3.44
CA GLN A 94 15.25 7.94 3.12
C GLN A 94 14.15 8.43 2.19
N TRP A 95 13.66 9.63 2.48
CA TRP A 95 12.58 10.29 1.77
C TRP A 95 13.06 11.63 1.29
N ARG A 96 12.79 11.95 0.03
CA ARG A 96 12.96 13.30 -0.50
C ARG A 96 11.64 14.03 -0.35
N TRP A 97 11.64 15.21 0.26
CA TRP A 97 10.45 16.04 0.38
C TRP A 97 10.64 17.35 -0.39
N VAL A 98 9.55 17.85 -0.96
CA VAL A 98 9.48 19.14 -1.63
C VAL A 98 8.29 19.89 -1.03
N ARG A 99 8.57 21.05 -0.45
CA ARG A 99 7.57 21.97 0.09
C ARG A 99 7.40 23.13 -0.86
N GLU A 100 6.17 23.40 -1.24
CA GLU A 100 5.77 24.58 -1.99
C GLU A 100 4.80 25.39 -1.13
N VAL A 101 5.12 26.66 -0.90
CA VAL A 101 4.25 27.63 -0.23
C VAL A 101 3.81 28.63 -1.28
N GLY A 102 2.50 28.81 -1.45
CA GLY A 102 1.91 29.68 -2.47
C GLY A 102 0.61 30.33 -2.01
N GLY A 103 0.06 31.20 -2.85
CA GLY A 103 -1.24 31.83 -2.59
C GLY A 103 -2.37 30.79 -2.54
N SER A 104 -3.34 31.01 -1.66
CA SER A 104 -4.58 30.23 -1.64
C SER A 104 -5.74 31.01 -2.26
N ASN A 105 -6.92 30.39 -2.34
CA ASN A 105 -8.14 31.05 -2.79
C ASN A 105 -8.68 32.11 -1.80
N SER A 106 -8.07 32.24 -0.63
CA SER A 106 -8.35 33.30 0.35
C SER A 106 -7.15 34.24 0.44
N ALA A 107 -7.39 35.55 0.40
CA ALA A 107 -6.33 36.57 0.44
C ALA A 107 -5.48 36.49 1.72
N ASP A 108 -6.09 36.05 2.82
CA ASP A 108 -5.45 36.05 4.14
C ASP A 108 -4.72 34.73 4.45
N LEU A 109 -4.69 33.77 3.51
CA LEU A 109 -4.11 32.43 3.72
C LEU A 109 -3.16 32.03 2.59
N LEU A 110 -2.03 31.47 2.98
CA LEU A 110 -1.13 30.74 2.08
C LEU A 110 -1.39 29.24 2.17
N GLU A 111 -1.38 28.56 1.01
CA GLU A 111 -1.40 27.11 0.92
C GLU A 111 0.03 26.59 0.91
N MET A 112 0.33 25.67 1.81
CA MET A 112 1.57 24.91 1.84
C MET A 112 1.29 23.47 1.40
N LYS A 113 1.97 23.02 0.36
CA LYS A 113 1.96 21.63 -0.13
C LYS A 113 3.30 20.99 0.17
N VAL A 114 3.30 19.82 0.78
CA VAL A 114 4.49 19.00 1.00
C VAL A 114 4.31 17.70 0.23
N SER A 115 5.08 17.54 -0.84
CA SER A 115 5.13 16.32 -1.65
C SER A 115 6.31 15.47 -1.19
N VAL A 116 6.07 14.19 -0.96
CA VAL A 116 7.08 13.25 -0.45
C VAL A 116 7.30 12.13 -1.46
N TYR A 117 8.56 11.92 -1.82
CA TYR A 117 9.05 10.98 -2.82
C TYR A 117 10.00 9.98 -2.16
N ARG A 118 10.15 8.79 -2.72
CA ARG A 118 11.26 7.93 -2.30
C ARG A 118 12.55 8.52 -2.86
N GLU A 119 13.66 8.35 -2.15
CA GLU A 119 14.96 8.83 -2.60
C GLU A 119 15.37 8.26 -3.97
N ALA A 120 15.01 7.00 -4.24
CA ALA A 120 15.31 6.34 -5.51
C ALA A 120 14.48 6.86 -6.71
N ASP A 121 13.44 7.66 -6.47
CA ASP A 121 12.54 8.15 -7.50
C ASP A 121 13.14 9.38 -8.20
N SER A 122 12.97 9.45 -9.53
CA SER A 122 13.44 10.59 -10.32
C SER A 122 12.66 11.86 -9.96
N ARG A 123 13.20 13.05 -10.26
CA ARG A 123 12.48 14.32 -10.00
C ARG A 123 11.14 14.43 -10.75
N ASP A 124 10.98 13.66 -11.82
CA ASP A 124 9.77 13.62 -12.66
C ASP A 124 8.74 12.56 -12.23
N ASP A 125 9.04 11.71 -11.23
CA ASP A 125 8.09 10.70 -10.74
C ASP A 125 6.97 11.32 -9.90
N ASP A 126 5.84 10.61 -9.78
CA ASP A 126 4.73 11.02 -8.92
C ASP A 126 5.09 10.90 -7.43
N PRO A 127 4.66 11.84 -6.57
CA PRO A 127 4.89 11.73 -5.14
C PRO A 127 4.10 10.55 -4.54
N VAL A 128 4.71 9.86 -3.58
CA VAL A 128 4.02 8.83 -2.79
C VAL A 128 2.82 9.43 -2.06
N ILE A 129 2.98 10.67 -1.58
CA ILE A 129 1.89 11.44 -1.00
C ILE A 129 2.15 12.94 -1.05
N THR A 130 1.07 13.72 -1.18
CA THR A 130 1.09 15.17 -0.95
C THR A 130 0.22 15.52 0.25
N VAL A 131 0.80 16.20 1.22
CA VAL A 131 0.11 16.74 2.39
C VAL A 131 -0.07 18.24 2.20
N LYS A 132 -1.26 18.76 2.53
CA LYS A 132 -1.58 20.18 2.44
C LYS A 132 -1.80 20.78 3.82
N GLY A 133 -1.40 22.03 3.99
CA GLY A 133 -1.74 22.84 5.16
C GLY A 133 -1.92 24.29 4.77
N TYR A 134 -2.52 25.06 5.68
CA TYR A 134 -2.76 26.49 5.50
C TYR A 134 -2.11 27.26 6.64
N ILE A 135 -1.59 28.43 6.30
CA ILE A 135 -0.94 29.35 7.24
C ILE A 135 -1.50 30.73 6.98
N ALA A 136 -1.73 31.50 8.04
CA ALA A 136 -2.11 32.90 7.91
C ALA A 136 -1.04 33.64 7.10
N SER A 137 -1.46 34.33 6.04
CA SER A 137 -0.57 35.30 5.42
C SER A 137 -0.23 36.33 6.49
N PRO A 138 1.06 36.68 6.69
CA PRO A 138 1.37 37.87 7.45
C PRO A 138 0.66 39.02 6.74
N ASP A 139 -0.10 39.81 7.49
CA ASP A 139 -0.76 41.00 6.97
C ASP A 139 0.25 41.86 6.17
N ILE A 140 -0.23 42.41 5.05
CA ILE A 140 0.46 43.35 4.16
C ILE A 140 0.94 44.58 4.93
#